data_AF-A0A8H9GIB0-F1
#
_entry.id   AF-A0A8H9GIB0-F1
#
_cell.length_a   1.000
_cell.length_b   1.000
_cell.length_c   1.000
_cell.angle_alpha   90.00
_cell.angle_beta   90.00
_cell.angle_gamma   90.00
#
_symmetry.space_group_name_H-M   'P 1'
#
loop_
_entity.id
_entity.type
_entity.pdbx_description
1 polymer ?
#
loop_
_entity_poly.entity_id
_entity_poly.type
_entity_poly.pdbx_seq_one_letter_code
_entity_poly.pdbx_strand_id
1 'polypeptide(L)'
;MVELPPHHVDPVSLHEVVHDVPAARALLAELARDGGDELLAARVDLLRALAPDSDDPDAQLTEAERLGWRAVGLAGGPADEVAAAHAHADEVPLGAVAPVLRLAHVLQRRHRFAEADLLFGLALEATRYHGEHAASIEHARRLEFRTLYHWGLCRYEQALDVHAEQARPYLGEALALFVRAGELRVEARATAQEVERVRRAVQAARDRLAELGA
;
A
#
# COMPACT_ATOMS: atom_id res chain seq x y z
N MET A 1 18.75 1.25 -6.14
CA MET A 1 17.61 0.99 -5.24
C MET A 1 18.11 1.31 -3.84
N VAL A 2 17.50 2.28 -3.16
CA VAL A 2 17.87 2.62 -1.77
C VAL A 2 17.38 1.46 -0.88
N GLU A 3 18.26 0.94 -0.04
CA GLU A 3 17.88 -0.09 0.94
C GLU A 3 17.20 0.61 2.13
N LEU A 4 15.97 0.19 2.41
CA LEU A 4 15.23 0.72 3.56
C LEU A 4 15.72 0.05 4.85
N PRO A 5 15.67 0.75 5.99
CA PRO A 5 16.01 0.19 7.29
C PRO A 5 15.21 -1.10 7.57
N PRO A 6 15.77 -2.03 8.36
CA PRO A 6 15.06 -3.22 8.78
C PRO A 6 13.70 -2.87 9.41
N HIS A 7 12.66 -3.57 8.98
CA HIS A 7 11.31 -3.41 9.48
C HIS A 7 10.63 -4.77 9.63
N HIS A 8 9.61 -4.83 10.47
CA HIS A 8 8.72 -5.99 10.60
C HIS A 8 7.26 -5.56 10.45
N VAL A 9 6.38 -6.54 10.29
CA VAL A 9 4.92 -6.31 10.30
C VAL A 9 4.43 -6.66 11.70
N ASP A 10 3.82 -5.69 12.38
CA ASP A 10 3.16 -5.92 13.66
C ASP A 10 2.00 -6.91 13.48
N PRO A 11 1.93 -8.00 14.25
CA PRO A 11 0.96 -9.07 14.00
C PRO A 11 -0.48 -8.69 14.36
N VAL A 12 -0.70 -7.58 15.06
CA VAL A 12 -2.04 -7.13 15.50
C VAL A 12 -2.61 -6.11 14.53
N SER A 13 -1.85 -5.06 14.23
CA SER A 13 -2.25 -3.96 13.33
C SER A 13 -1.95 -4.27 11.86
N LEU A 14 -1.08 -5.23 11.59
CA LEU A 14 -0.50 -5.50 10.26
C LEU A 14 0.25 -4.31 9.66
N HIS A 15 0.65 -3.34 10.49
CA HIS A 15 1.47 -2.19 10.06
C HIS A 15 2.95 -2.54 10.01
N GLU A 16 3.66 -1.88 9.09
CA GLU A 16 5.12 -1.90 9.05
C GLU A 16 5.67 -1.07 10.21
N VAL A 17 6.58 -1.66 10.99
CA VAL A 17 7.26 -1.03 12.13
C VAL A 17 8.76 -1.05 11.87
N VAL A 18 9.37 0.13 11.93
CA VAL A 18 10.81 0.33 11.75
C VAL A 18 11.55 -0.07 13.02
N HIS A 19 12.61 -0.89 12.90
CA HIS A 19 13.38 -1.33 14.07
C HIS A 19 14.31 -0.25 14.64
N ASP A 20 14.92 0.56 13.77
CA ASP A 20 15.86 1.62 14.14
C ASP A 20 15.35 2.98 13.61
N VAL A 21 14.49 3.61 14.41
CA VAL A 21 13.91 4.92 14.11
C VAL A 21 14.99 6.01 13.94
N PRO A 22 16.03 6.12 14.80
CA PRO A 22 17.13 7.05 14.58
C PRO A 22 17.84 6.87 13.22
N ALA A 23 18.19 5.65 12.83
CA ALA A 23 18.83 5.39 11.55
C ALA A 23 17.92 5.72 10.37
N ALA A 24 16.63 5.40 10.47
CA ALA A 24 15.65 5.74 9.45
C ALA A 24 15.45 7.25 9.29
N ARG A 25 15.47 8.02 10.39
CA ARG A 25 15.44 9.49 10.35
C ARG A 25 16.71 10.06 9.69
N ALA A 26 17.88 9.50 10.00
CA ALA A 26 19.13 9.91 9.38
C ALA A 26 19.10 9.70 7.86
N LEU A 27 18.63 8.53 7.41
CA LEU A 27 18.46 8.22 5.99
C LEU A 27 17.44 9.17 5.33
N LEU A 28 16.30 9.44 5.97
CA LEU A 28 15.32 10.38 5.43
C LEU A 28 15.93 11.79 5.26
N ALA A 29 16.73 12.26 6.22
CA ALA A 29 17.44 13.53 6.12
C ALA A 29 18.51 13.54 5.01
N GLU A 30 19.17 12.42 4.75
CA GLU A 30 20.07 12.24 3.60
C GLU A 30 19.31 12.37 2.28
N LEU A 31 18.24 11.60 2.10
CA LEU A 31 17.44 11.61 0.88
C LEU A 31 16.79 12.97 0.62
N ALA A 32 16.45 13.72 1.66
CA ALA A 32 15.88 15.06 1.54
C ALA A 32 16.90 16.10 1.00
N ARG A 33 18.20 15.91 1.28
CA ARG A 33 19.27 16.81 0.80
C ARG A 33 19.57 16.63 -0.69
N ASP A 34 19.48 15.41 -1.19
CA ASP A 34 19.87 15.08 -2.57
C ASP A 34 18.80 15.45 -3.60
N GLY A 35 17.53 15.55 -3.20
CA GLY A 35 16.45 16.18 -3.98
C GLY A 35 16.02 15.49 -5.29
N GLY A 36 16.66 14.37 -5.66
CA GLY A 36 16.40 13.63 -6.90
C GLY A 36 15.05 12.91 -6.95
N ASP A 37 14.42 12.89 -8.13
CA ASP A 37 13.12 12.24 -8.36
C ASP A 37 13.21 10.71 -8.20
N GLU A 38 14.37 10.12 -8.48
CA GLU A 38 14.66 8.70 -8.28
C GLU A 38 14.60 8.26 -6.80
N LEU A 39 14.65 9.22 -5.87
CA LEU A 39 14.60 8.97 -4.43
C LEU A 39 13.18 9.08 -3.86
N LEU A 40 12.20 9.51 -4.65
CA LEU A 40 10.83 9.74 -4.18
C LEU A 40 10.20 8.51 -3.53
N ALA A 41 10.42 7.32 -4.12
CA ALA A 41 9.88 6.08 -3.57
C ALA A 41 10.32 5.83 -2.12
N ALA A 42 11.63 5.90 -1.86
CA ALA A 42 12.18 5.69 -0.52
C ALA A 42 11.75 6.78 0.46
N ARG A 43 11.65 8.04 -0.01
CA ARG A 43 11.20 9.16 0.82
C ARG A 43 9.75 8.99 1.25
N VAL A 44 8.85 8.67 0.32
CA VAL A 44 7.42 8.43 0.63
C VAL A 44 7.27 7.29 1.63
N ASP A 45 7.98 6.17 1.40
CA ASP A 45 7.92 5.00 2.28
C ASP A 45 8.43 5.32 3.71
N LEU A 46 9.55 6.06 3.83
CA LEU A 46 10.09 6.46 5.13
C LEU A 46 9.21 7.48 5.85
N LEU A 47 8.71 8.51 5.16
CA LEU A 47 7.82 9.51 5.76
C LEU A 47 6.56 8.83 6.33
N ARG A 48 5.96 7.91 5.57
CA ARG A 48 4.80 7.13 5.99
C ARG A 48 5.11 6.24 7.20
N ALA A 49 6.24 5.54 7.17
CA ALA A 49 6.62 4.60 8.21
C ALA A 49 7.02 5.29 9.53
N LEU A 50 7.65 6.47 9.45
CA LEU A 50 8.13 7.23 10.61
C LEU A 50 7.10 8.20 11.19
N ALA A 51 5.98 8.44 10.50
CA ALA A 51 4.94 9.35 10.96
C ALA A 51 4.47 9.07 12.41
N PRO A 52 4.23 7.82 12.86
CA PRO A 52 3.77 7.55 14.23
C PRO A 52 4.78 7.95 15.31
N ASP A 53 6.07 7.94 14.99
CA ASP A 53 7.13 8.27 15.93
C ASP A 53 7.49 9.77 15.90
N SER A 54 6.92 10.55 14.97
CA SER A 54 7.23 11.97 14.74
C SER A 54 6.52 12.89 15.74
N ASP A 55 7.11 14.05 16.02
CA ASP A 55 6.48 15.11 16.82
C ASP A 55 5.27 15.74 16.11
N ASP A 56 5.24 15.67 14.77
CA ASP A 56 4.14 16.12 13.91
C ASP A 56 3.86 15.05 12.83
N PRO A 57 3.05 14.03 13.14
CA PRO A 57 2.70 12.96 12.20
C PRO A 57 1.96 13.48 10.97
N ASP A 58 1.07 14.47 11.14
CA ASP A 58 0.25 15.03 10.07
C ASP A 58 1.10 15.76 9.03
N ALA A 59 2.13 16.50 9.47
CA ALA A 59 3.08 17.13 8.56
C ALA A 59 3.88 16.09 7.76
N GLN A 60 4.33 15.00 8.39
CA GLN A 60 5.06 13.93 7.70
C GLN A 60 4.18 13.26 6.63
N LEU A 61 2.94 12.94 6.97
CA LEU A 61 2.00 12.31 6.03
C LEU A 61 1.55 13.27 4.93
N THR A 62 1.40 14.56 5.23
CA THR A 62 1.11 15.59 4.21
C THR A 62 2.24 15.72 3.20
N GLU A 63 3.50 15.72 3.66
CA GLU A 63 4.66 15.72 2.75
C GLU A 63 4.75 14.41 1.96
N ALA A 64 4.48 13.26 2.60
CA ALA A 64 4.43 11.97 1.91
C ALA A 64 3.38 11.96 0.80
N GLU A 65 2.20 12.55 1.04
CA GLU A 65 1.13 12.65 0.04
C GLU A 65 1.57 13.52 -1.13
N ARG A 66 2.14 14.70 -0.85
CA ARG A 66 2.64 15.62 -1.89
C ARG A 66 3.70 14.96 -2.77
N LEU A 67 4.65 14.24 -2.17
CA LEU A 67 5.68 13.49 -2.90
C LEU A 67 5.10 12.27 -3.64
N GLY A 68 4.08 11.63 -3.06
CA GLY A 68 3.35 10.53 -3.68
C GLY A 68 2.66 10.95 -4.98
N TRP A 69 1.88 12.04 -4.95
CA TRP A 69 1.26 12.60 -6.16
C TRP A 69 2.29 12.99 -7.22
N ARG A 70 3.40 13.62 -6.82
CA ARG A 70 4.52 13.91 -7.74
C ARG A 70 5.07 12.63 -8.38
N ALA A 71 5.29 11.58 -7.61
CA ALA A 71 5.81 10.30 -8.11
C ALA A 71 4.83 9.62 -9.09
N VAL A 72 3.52 9.69 -8.82
CA VAL A 72 2.49 9.17 -9.74
C VAL A 72 2.50 9.95 -11.06
N GLY A 73 2.50 11.28 -11.00
CA GLY A 73 2.54 12.14 -12.19
C GLY A 73 3.80 11.92 -13.04
N LEU A 74 4.97 11.80 -12.42
CA LEU A 74 6.23 11.50 -13.12
C LEU A 74 6.22 10.12 -13.80
N ALA A 75 5.47 9.16 -13.27
CA ALA A 75 5.29 7.84 -13.87
C ALA A 75 4.18 7.81 -14.94
N GLY A 76 3.53 8.94 -15.22
CA GLY A 76 2.46 9.08 -16.21
C GLY A 76 1.08 8.66 -15.72
N GLY A 77 0.89 8.50 -14.40
CA GLY A 77 -0.43 8.26 -13.79
C GLY A 77 -1.17 9.58 -13.46
N PRO A 78 -2.32 9.51 -12.78
CA PRO A 78 -3.08 10.69 -12.38
C PRO A 78 -2.28 11.57 -11.40
N ALA A 79 -2.12 12.85 -11.75
CA ALA A 79 -1.26 13.77 -10.98
C ALA A 79 -1.90 14.33 -9.70
N ASP A 80 -3.22 14.15 -9.54
CA ASP A 80 -3.99 14.59 -8.38
C ASP A 80 -5.27 13.75 -8.18
N GLU A 81 -5.98 14.03 -7.09
CA GLU A 81 -7.20 13.32 -6.69
C GLU A 81 -8.34 13.45 -7.71
N VAL A 82 -8.49 14.63 -8.33
CA VAL A 82 -9.55 14.88 -9.32
C VAL A 82 -9.27 14.07 -10.58
N ALA A 83 -8.02 14.04 -11.05
CA ALA A 83 -7.60 13.22 -12.17
C ALA A 83 -7.77 11.73 -11.85
N ALA A 84 -7.40 11.29 -10.65
CA ALA A 84 -7.55 9.89 -10.24
C ALA A 84 -9.01 9.44 -10.26
N ALA A 85 -9.94 10.28 -9.83
CA ALA A 85 -11.38 9.97 -9.80
C ALA A 85 -12.02 9.79 -11.18
N HIS A 86 -11.37 10.28 -12.24
CA HIS A 86 -11.83 10.15 -13.62
C HIS A 86 -10.93 9.25 -14.48
N ALA A 87 -9.87 8.69 -13.89
CA ALA A 87 -8.92 7.87 -14.62
C ALA A 87 -9.48 6.46 -14.88
N HIS A 88 -9.12 5.91 -16.03
CA HIS A 88 -9.42 4.53 -16.40
C HIS A 88 -8.17 3.64 -16.42
N ALA A 89 -8.39 2.33 -16.42
CA ALA A 89 -7.32 1.32 -16.32
C ALA A 89 -6.25 1.42 -17.42
N ASP A 90 -6.66 1.75 -18.65
CA ASP A 90 -5.80 1.88 -19.83
C ASP A 90 -5.02 3.20 -19.86
N GLU A 91 -5.45 4.18 -19.06
CA GLU A 91 -4.78 5.48 -18.89
C GLU A 91 -3.68 5.44 -17.83
N VAL A 92 -3.61 4.39 -17.00
CA VAL A 92 -2.57 4.20 -15.99
C VAL A 92 -1.48 3.27 -16.54
N PRO A 93 -0.27 3.79 -16.86
CA PRO A 93 0.82 2.95 -17.31
C PRO A 93 1.22 1.95 -16.23
N LEU A 94 1.67 0.76 -16.63
CA LEU A 94 2.10 -0.27 -15.68
C LEU A 94 3.20 0.22 -14.70
N GLY A 95 4.07 1.13 -15.16
CA GLY A 95 5.09 1.78 -14.32
C GLY A 95 4.54 2.72 -13.24
N ALA A 96 3.33 3.23 -13.39
CA ALA A 96 2.67 4.12 -12.43
C ALA A 96 1.95 3.36 -11.29
N VAL A 97 1.69 2.06 -11.45
CA VAL A 97 0.98 1.24 -10.44
C VAL A 97 1.71 1.25 -9.09
N ALA A 98 3.03 1.05 -9.06
CA ALA A 98 3.77 1.04 -7.80
C ALA A 98 3.74 2.41 -7.07
N PRO A 99 3.96 3.56 -7.75
CA PRO A 99 3.67 4.88 -7.19
C PRO A 99 2.24 5.04 -6.65
N VAL A 100 1.22 4.60 -7.39
CA VAL A 100 -0.19 4.67 -6.96
C VAL A 100 -0.42 3.88 -5.68
N LEU A 101 0.13 2.66 -5.57
CA LEU A 101 0.03 1.85 -4.34
C LEU A 101 0.68 2.52 -3.13
N ARG A 102 1.86 3.15 -3.31
CA ARG A 102 2.51 3.88 -2.21
C ARG A 102 1.67 5.06 -1.74
N LEU A 103 1.11 5.83 -2.68
CA LEU A 103 0.22 6.95 -2.36
C LEU A 103 -1.06 6.47 -1.65
N ALA A 104 -1.66 5.37 -2.13
CA ALA A 104 -2.82 4.76 -1.48
C ALA A 104 -2.52 4.41 0.00
N HIS A 105 -1.33 3.88 0.29
CA HIS A 105 -0.89 3.66 1.67
C HIS A 105 -0.71 4.94 2.49
N VAL A 106 -0.25 6.03 1.88
CA VAL A 106 -0.19 7.32 2.58
C VAL A 106 -1.60 7.78 2.96
N LEU A 107 -2.55 7.71 2.02
CA LEU A 107 -3.95 8.10 2.26
C LEU A 107 -4.61 7.20 3.33
N GLN A 108 -4.36 5.90 3.28
CA GLN A 108 -4.75 4.94 4.32
C GLN A 108 -4.24 5.41 5.70
N ARG A 109 -2.95 5.77 5.83
CA ARG A 109 -2.35 6.22 7.09
C ARG A 109 -2.85 7.59 7.56
N ARG A 110 -3.48 8.35 6.67
CA ARG A 110 -4.21 9.58 6.99
C ARG A 110 -5.69 9.34 7.30
N HIS A 111 -6.11 8.07 7.41
CA HIS A 111 -7.51 7.65 7.57
C HIS A 111 -8.45 8.16 6.45
N ARG A 112 -7.89 8.48 5.27
CA ARG A 112 -8.60 8.86 4.05
C ARG A 112 -8.95 7.62 3.23
N PHE A 113 -9.75 6.74 3.84
CA PHE A 113 -10.00 5.39 3.31
C PHE A 113 -10.73 5.39 1.96
N ALA A 114 -11.63 6.34 1.71
CA ALA A 114 -12.36 6.42 0.45
C ALA A 114 -11.41 6.75 -0.72
N GLU A 115 -10.46 7.66 -0.50
CA GLU A 115 -9.47 8.04 -1.49
C GLU A 115 -8.40 6.96 -1.66
N ALA A 116 -8.01 6.28 -0.57
CA ALA A 116 -7.13 5.11 -0.63
C ALA A 116 -7.77 3.98 -1.46
N ASP A 117 -9.06 3.69 -1.23
CA ASP A 117 -9.83 2.69 -1.99
C ASP A 117 -9.86 3.00 -3.48
N LEU A 118 -10.08 4.27 -3.84
CA LEU A 118 -10.09 4.71 -5.22
C LEU A 118 -8.75 4.38 -5.90
N LEU A 119 -7.64 4.67 -5.23
CA LEU A 119 -6.30 4.38 -5.75
C LEU A 119 -5.98 2.88 -5.79
N PHE A 120 -6.39 2.10 -4.79
CA PHE A 120 -6.24 0.64 -4.83
C PHE A 120 -7.07 0.00 -5.93
N GLY A 121 -8.30 0.47 -6.13
CA GLY A 121 -9.19 0.05 -7.22
C GLY A 121 -8.57 0.36 -8.58
N LEU A 122 -8.12 1.60 -8.78
CA LEU A 122 -7.46 2.02 -10.03
C LEU A 122 -6.19 1.20 -10.31
N ALA A 123 -5.36 0.96 -9.29
CA ALA A 123 -4.18 0.09 -9.41
C ALA A 123 -4.57 -1.34 -9.79
N LEU A 124 -5.64 -1.89 -9.22
CA LEU A 124 -6.09 -3.25 -9.50
C LEU A 124 -6.58 -3.38 -10.94
N GLU A 125 -7.42 -2.45 -11.38
CA GLU A 125 -7.93 -2.41 -12.75
C GLU A 125 -6.79 -2.27 -13.76
N ALA A 126 -5.84 -1.35 -13.53
CA ALA A 126 -4.67 -1.19 -14.40
C ALA A 126 -3.84 -2.48 -14.48
N THR A 127 -3.56 -3.14 -13.35
CA THR A 127 -2.80 -4.40 -13.36
C THR A 127 -3.52 -5.52 -14.12
N ARG A 128 -4.85 -5.59 -14.03
CA ARG A 128 -5.64 -6.57 -14.79
C ARG A 128 -5.63 -6.27 -16.28
N TYR A 129 -5.85 -5.00 -16.65
CA TYR A 129 -5.78 -4.56 -18.04
C TYR A 129 -4.44 -4.94 -18.69
N HIS A 130 -3.32 -4.58 -18.05
CA HIS A 130 -1.98 -4.92 -18.57
C HIS A 130 -1.68 -6.42 -18.50
N GLY A 131 -2.26 -7.15 -17.54
CA GLY A 131 -2.16 -8.62 -17.45
C GLY A 131 -2.86 -9.36 -18.58
N GLU A 132 -3.75 -8.70 -19.32
CA GLU A 132 -4.47 -9.24 -20.46
C GLU A 132 -3.95 -8.71 -21.80
N HIS A 133 -3.43 -7.48 -21.83
CA HIS A 133 -3.17 -6.74 -23.07
C HIS A 133 -1.70 -6.34 -23.30
N ALA A 134 -0.82 -6.45 -22.30
CA ALA A 134 0.56 -5.97 -22.41
C ALA A 134 1.59 -7.11 -22.60
N ALA A 135 2.77 -6.76 -23.14
CA ALA A 135 3.89 -7.68 -23.31
C ALA A 135 4.49 -8.18 -21.96
N SER A 136 4.13 -7.57 -20.83
CA SER A 136 4.70 -7.85 -19.50
C SER A 136 3.68 -8.43 -18.52
N ILE A 137 2.97 -9.49 -18.93
CA ILE A 137 1.94 -10.18 -18.14
C ILE A 137 2.48 -10.60 -16.76
N GLU A 138 3.69 -11.14 -16.69
CA GLU A 138 4.30 -11.56 -15.42
C GLU A 138 4.47 -10.38 -14.44
N HIS A 139 4.91 -9.22 -14.95
CA HIS A 139 5.06 -8.03 -14.12
C HIS A 139 3.71 -7.50 -13.64
N ALA A 140 2.70 -7.54 -14.51
CA ALA A 140 1.34 -7.17 -14.16
C ALA A 140 0.73 -8.09 -13.09
N ARG A 141 0.92 -9.42 -13.18
CA ARG A 141 0.46 -10.37 -12.15
C ARG A 141 1.17 -10.18 -10.80
N ARG A 142 2.46 -9.82 -10.82
CA ARG A 142 3.19 -9.42 -9.62
C ARG A 142 2.62 -8.19 -8.95
N LEU A 143 2.26 -7.19 -9.74
CA LEU A 143 1.64 -5.98 -9.23
C LEU A 143 0.21 -6.24 -8.76
N GLU A 144 -0.58 -7.05 -9.46
CA GLU A 144 -1.93 -7.47 -9.03
C GLU A 144 -1.90 -8.16 -7.66
N PHE A 145 -0.98 -9.11 -7.47
CA PHE A 145 -0.74 -9.75 -6.18
C PHE A 145 -0.47 -8.74 -5.06
N ARG A 146 0.39 -7.75 -5.31
CA ARG A 146 0.73 -6.70 -4.34
C ARG A 146 -0.46 -5.80 -4.07
N THR A 147 -1.17 -5.35 -5.11
CA THR A 147 -2.36 -4.50 -4.97
C THR A 147 -3.41 -5.16 -4.09
N LEU A 148 -3.73 -6.44 -4.33
CA LEU A 148 -4.71 -7.18 -3.52
C LEU A 148 -4.27 -7.30 -2.06
N TYR A 149 -3.00 -7.65 -1.82
CA TYR A 149 -2.47 -7.73 -0.46
C TYR A 149 -2.56 -6.38 0.26
N HIS A 150 -2.10 -5.30 -0.39
CA HIS A 150 -2.05 -3.97 0.21
C HIS A 150 -3.43 -3.35 0.42
N TRP A 151 -4.37 -3.57 -0.50
CA TRP A 151 -5.76 -3.16 -0.31
C TRP A 151 -6.42 -3.93 0.85
N GLY A 152 -6.10 -5.22 0.99
CA GLY A 152 -6.53 -6.01 2.14
C GLY A 152 -6.05 -5.42 3.47
N LEU A 153 -4.80 -4.92 3.54
CA LEU A 153 -4.28 -4.23 4.73
C LEU A 153 -5.08 -2.95 5.04
N CYS A 154 -5.46 -2.18 4.01
CA CYS A 154 -6.29 -0.99 4.17
C CYS A 154 -7.66 -1.32 4.75
N ARG A 155 -8.33 -2.37 4.22
CA ARG A 155 -9.61 -2.86 4.76
C ARG A 155 -9.48 -3.37 6.19
N TYR A 156 -8.37 -4.03 6.51
CA TYR A 156 -8.10 -4.51 7.85
C TYR A 156 -7.96 -3.34 8.83
N GLU A 157 -7.17 -2.32 8.51
CA GLU A 157 -7.01 -1.11 9.34
C GLU A 157 -8.33 -0.36 9.51
N GLN A 158 -9.09 -0.16 8.43
CA GLN A 158 -10.40 0.47 8.50
C GLN A 158 -11.34 -0.26 9.47
N ALA A 159 -11.25 -1.59 9.57
CA ALA A 159 -12.01 -2.36 10.54
C ALA A 159 -11.57 -2.14 12.00
N LEU A 160 -10.29 -1.81 12.23
CA LEU A 160 -9.77 -1.51 13.57
C LEU A 160 -10.22 -0.12 14.06
N ASP A 161 -10.50 0.79 13.15
CA ASP A 161 -10.89 2.18 13.44
C ASP A 161 -12.39 2.37 13.73
N VAL A 162 -13.21 1.36 13.44
CA VAL A 162 -14.67 1.44 13.58
C VAL A 162 -15.20 0.53 14.69
N HIS A 163 -16.43 0.80 15.14
CA HIS A 163 -17.11 -0.06 16.11
C HIS A 163 -17.41 -1.46 15.53
N ALA A 164 -17.57 -2.43 16.43
CA ALA A 164 -17.72 -3.86 16.12
C ALA A 164 -18.74 -4.19 15.00
N GLU A 165 -19.91 -3.54 14.99
CA GLU A 165 -20.96 -3.78 13.99
C GLU A 165 -20.55 -3.34 12.57
N GLN A 166 -19.70 -2.31 12.47
CA GLN A 166 -19.19 -1.76 11.21
C GLN A 166 -17.87 -2.43 10.78
N ALA A 167 -17.13 -3.04 11.71
CA ALA A 167 -15.86 -3.69 11.45
C ALA A 167 -16.02 -4.98 10.61
N ARG A 168 -17.13 -5.71 10.79
CA ARG A 168 -17.33 -7.04 10.21
C ARG A 168 -17.31 -7.05 8.66
N PRO A 169 -18.00 -6.14 7.95
CA PRO A 169 -17.89 -6.05 6.48
C PRO A 169 -16.44 -5.81 6.02
N TYR A 170 -15.74 -4.86 6.64
CA TYR A 170 -14.36 -4.53 6.28
C TYR A 170 -13.39 -5.71 6.50
N LEU A 171 -13.52 -6.46 7.60
CA LEU A 171 -12.73 -7.67 7.81
C LEU A 171 -13.06 -8.78 6.81
N GLY A 172 -14.34 -8.89 6.42
CA GLY A 172 -14.77 -9.82 5.37
C GLY A 172 -14.12 -9.49 4.02
N GLU A 173 -14.10 -8.21 3.65
CA GLU A 173 -13.43 -7.72 2.45
C GLU A 173 -11.91 -7.91 2.52
N ALA A 174 -11.28 -7.56 3.64
CA ALA A 174 -9.86 -7.78 3.88
C ALA A 174 -9.48 -9.26 3.67
N LEU A 175 -10.25 -10.17 4.29
CA LEU A 175 -10.04 -11.61 4.15
C LEU A 175 -10.17 -12.06 2.70
N ALA A 176 -11.19 -11.60 1.97
CA ALA A 176 -11.38 -11.94 0.56
C ALA A 176 -10.19 -11.48 -0.30
N LEU A 177 -9.69 -10.26 -0.08
CA LEU A 177 -8.52 -9.71 -0.77
C LEU A 177 -7.25 -10.51 -0.47
N PHE A 178 -6.98 -10.85 0.79
CA PHE A 178 -5.82 -11.66 1.17
C PHE A 178 -5.87 -13.08 0.59
N VAL A 179 -7.04 -13.72 0.61
CA VAL A 179 -7.23 -15.04 -0.01
C VAL A 179 -6.96 -14.96 -1.50
N ARG A 180 -7.48 -13.93 -2.19
CA ARG A 180 -7.25 -13.74 -3.62
C ARG A 180 -5.78 -13.49 -3.96
N ALA A 181 -5.07 -12.69 -3.17
CA ALA A 181 -3.62 -12.54 -3.29
C ALA A 181 -2.92 -13.90 -3.10
N GLY A 182 -3.33 -14.68 -2.11
CA GLY A 182 -2.81 -16.03 -1.86
C GLY A 182 -3.02 -16.99 -3.05
N GLU A 183 -4.15 -16.92 -3.73
CA GLU A 183 -4.42 -17.71 -4.94
C GLU A 183 -3.46 -17.36 -6.08
N LEU A 184 -3.18 -16.07 -6.29
CA LEU A 184 -2.29 -15.58 -7.36
C LEU A 184 -0.80 -15.85 -7.12
N ARG A 185 -0.39 -16.36 -5.96
CA ARG A 185 1.04 -16.50 -5.56
C ARG A 185 1.92 -17.20 -6.61
N VAL A 186 1.39 -18.20 -7.32
CA VAL A 186 2.16 -18.97 -8.32
C VAL A 186 2.35 -18.15 -9.58
N GLU A 187 1.28 -17.57 -10.11
CA GLU A 187 1.29 -16.70 -11.30
C GLU A 187 2.15 -15.45 -11.06
N ALA A 188 2.08 -14.90 -9.85
CA ALA A 188 2.86 -13.75 -9.41
C ALA A 188 4.32 -14.10 -9.05
N ARG A 189 4.72 -15.38 -9.07
CA ARG A 189 6.03 -15.85 -8.58
C ARG A 189 6.41 -15.23 -7.22
N ALA A 190 5.43 -15.17 -6.31
CA ALA A 190 5.61 -14.59 -5.00
C ALA A 190 6.69 -15.34 -4.22
N THR A 191 7.55 -14.59 -3.53
CA THR A 191 8.60 -15.15 -2.68
C THR A 191 7.99 -15.89 -1.47
N ALA A 192 8.76 -16.79 -0.85
CA ALA A 192 8.31 -17.47 0.36
C ALA A 192 7.91 -16.50 1.49
N GLN A 193 8.62 -15.36 1.58
CA GLN A 193 8.30 -14.31 2.56
C GLN A 193 6.99 -13.59 2.22
N GLU A 194 6.74 -13.26 0.96
CA GLU A 194 5.46 -12.66 0.53
C GLU A 194 4.28 -13.62 0.79
N VAL A 195 4.45 -14.93 0.50
CA VAL A 195 3.43 -15.94 0.78
C VAL A 195 3.15 -16.06 2.29
N GLU A 196 4.20 -16.03 3.11
CA GLU A 196 4.05 -16.10 4.56
C GLU A 196 3.35 -14.86 5.13
N ARG A 197 3.65 -13.66 4.61
CA ARG A 197 2.93 -12.42 4.98
C ARG A 197 1.44 -12.52 4.67
N VAL A 198 1.08 -13.02 3.48
CA VAL A 198 -0.33 -13.24 3.10
C VAL A 198 -1.01 -14.23 4.05
N ARG A 199 -0.36 -15.34 4.40
CA ARG A 199 -0.92 -16.34 5.33
C ARG A 199 -1.21 -15.75 6.71
N ARG A 200 -0.29 -14.94 7.24
CA ARG A 200 -0.47 -14.25 8.52
C ARG A 200 -1.63 -13.26 8.47
N ALA A 201 -1.74 -12.50 7.38
CA ALA A 201 -2.85 -11.56 7.20
C ALA A 201 -4.22 -12.28 7.10
N VAL A 202 -4.28 -13.41 6.37
CA VAL A 202 -5.48 -14.28 6.33
C VAL A 202 -5.85 -14.76 7.73
N GLN A 203 -4.87 -15.22 8.52
CA GLN A 203 -5.12 -15.71 9.86
C GLN A 203 -5.60 -14.59 10.79
N ALA A 204 -4.93 -13.43 10.78
CA ALA A 204 -5.32 -12.26 11.58
C ALA A 204 -6.75 -11.78 11.27
N ALA A 205 -7.15 -11.75 9.99
CA ALA A 205 -8.52 -11.40 9.60
C ALA A 205 -9.55 -12.42 10.09
N ARG A 206 -9.24 -13.72 10.05
CA ARG A 206 -10.12 -14.79 10.57
C ARG A 206 -10.28 -14.73 12.07
N ASP A 207 -9.18 -14.55 12.80
CA ASP A 207 -9.20 -14.47 14.25
C ASP A 207 -10.06 -13.28 14.69
N ARG A 208 -9.88 -12.12 14.05
CA ARG A 208 -10.68 -10.92 14.34
C ARG A 208 -12.16 -11.10 14.00
N LEU A 209 -12.49 -11.75 12.90
CA LEU A 209 -13.89 -12.09 12.57
C LEU A 209 -14.53 -13.03 13.59
N ALA A 210 -13.75 -13.99 14.12
CA ALA A 210 -14.22 -14.92 15.14
C ALA A 210 -14.47 -14.19 16.47
N GLU A 211 -13.59 -13.28 16.86
CA GLU A 211 -13.75 -12.43 18.05
C GLU A 211 -15.04 -11.58 18.01
N LEU A 212 -15.45 -11.10 16.83
CA LEU A 212 -16.69 -10.33 16.66
C LEU A 212 -17.96 -11.21 16.62
N GLY A 213 -17.82 -12.53 16.53
CA GLY A 213 -18.93 -13.48 16.47
C GLY A 213 -19.09 -14.33 17.74
N ALA A 214 -18.18 -14.20 18.70
CA ALA A 214 -18.20 -14.85 20.01
C ALA A 214 -18.93 -13.98 21.05
#